data_AF-A0A842VMC7-F1
#
_entry.id   AF-A0A842VMC7-F1
#
_cell.length_a   1.000
_cell.length_b   1.000
_cell.length_c   1.000
_cell.angle_alpha   90.00
_cell.angle_beta   90.00
_cell.angle_gamma   90.00
#
_symmetry.space_group_name_H-M   'P 1'
#
loop_
_entity.id
_entity.type
_entity.pdbx_description
1 polymer ?
#
loop_
_entity_poly.entity_id
_entity_poly.type
_entity_poly.pdbx_seq_one_letter_code
_entity_poly.pdbx_strand_id
1 'polypeptide(L)' 'SLLFGYSTLITWCFYGEQSAAYLFGDRIKVPYRWLFCLSILIGATPNAEHIWSWGDLLNGITVVVNLVGMVGLNLIRQKL' A
#
# COMPACT_ATOMS: atom_id res chain seq x y z
N SER A 1 3.49 0.33 22.14
CA SER A 1 3.36 -0.51 20.92
C SER A 1 1.98 -0.44 20.27
N LEU A 2 0.87 -0.49 21.03
CA LEU A 2 -0.49 -0.40 20.48
C LEU A 2 -0.73 0.85 19.62
N LEU A 3 -0.35 2.04 20.12
CA LEU A 3 -0.52 3.30 19.39
C LEU A 3 0.25 3.32 18.05
N PHE A 4 1.45 2.72 18.03
CA PHE A 4 2.26 2.61 16.83
C PHE A 4 1.64 1.67 15.80
N GLY A 5 1.11 0.52 16.24
CA GLY A 5 0.36 -0.38 15.36
C GLY A 5 -0.88 0.31 14.78
N TYR A 6 -1.63 1.03 15.61
CA TYR A 6 -2.82 1.75 15.18
C TYR A 6 -2.52 2.88 14.19
N SER A 7 -1.49 3.70 14.44
CA SER A 7 -1.08 4.76 13.50
C SER A 7 -0.63 4.18 12.16
N THR A 8 0.06 3.04 12.20
CA THR A 8 0.49 2.33 10.99
C THR A 8 -0.72 1.83 10.19
N LEU A 9 -1.72 1.22 10.84
CA LEU A 9 -2.95 0.78 10.17
C LEU A 9 -3.72 1.92 9.50
N ILE A 10 -3.88 3.07 10.17
CA ILE A 10 -4.53 4.25 9.57
C ILE A 10 -3.75 4.73 8.35
N THR A 11 -2.43 4.80 8.48
CA THR A 11 -1.54 5.27 7.42
C THR A 11 -1.65 4.38 6.18
N TRP A 12 -1.59 3.06 6.36
CA TRP A 12 -1.76 2.10 5.26
C TRP A 12 -3.16 2.14 4.64
N CYS A 13 -4.22 2.30 5.45
CA CYS A 13 -5.57 2.50 4.93
C CYS A 13 -5.66 3.72 4.03
N PHE A 14 -5.05 4.84 4.44
CA PHE A 14 -5.09 6.09 3.70
C PHE A 14 -4.30 6.01 2.38
N TYR A 15 -3.08 5.44 2.40
CA TYR A 15 -2.30 5.24 1.18
C TYR A 15 -3.01 4.29 0.20
N GLY A 16 -3.59 3.22 0.73
CA GLY A 16 -4.40 2.27 -0.03
C GLY A 16 -5.64 2.91 -0.66
N GLU A 17 -6.35 3.74 0.10
CA GLU A 17 -7.52 4.47 -0.39
C GLU A 17 -7.14 5.43 -1.53
N GLN A 18 -6.06 6.20 -1.35
CA GLN A 18 -5.64 7.18 -2.34
C GLN A 18 -5.17 6.50 -3.64
N SER A 19 -4.44 5.39 -3.54
CA SER A 19 -4.04 4.60 -4.71
C SER A 19 -5.24 3.95 -5.41
N ALA A 20 -6.19 3.39 -4.66
CA ALA A 20 -7.42 2.84 -5.25
C ALA A 20 -8.29 3.93 -5.91
N ALA A 21 -8.39 5.11 -5.30
CA ALA A 21 -9.08 6.26 -5.87
C ALA A 21 -8.41 6.77 -7.15
N TYR A 22 -7.08 6.70 -7.23
CA TYR A 22 -6.34 7.03 -8.45
C TYR A 22 -6.65 6.06 -9.60
N LEU A 23 -6.75 4.74 -9.32
CA LEU A 23 -7.03 3.74 -10.36
C LEU A 23 -8.51 3.68 -10.77
N PHE A 24 -9.44 3.78 -9.82
CA PHE A 24 -10.86 3.49 -10.06
C PHE A 24 -11.80 4.68 -9.80
N GLY A 25 -11.25 5.83 -9.41
CA GLY A 25 -12.00 7.05 -9.11
C GLY A 25 -12.46 7.16 -7.64
N ASP A 26 -12.95 8.35 -7.29
CA ASP A 26 -13.26 8.74 -5.90
C ASP A 26 -14.38 7.94 -5.24
N ARG A 27 -15.24 7.27 -6.02
CA ARG A 27 -16.37 6.49 -5.49
C ARG A 27 -15.93 5.22 -4.74
N ILE A 28 -14.69 4.78 -4.92
CA ILE A 28 -14.16 3.56 -4.31
C ILE A 28 -13.61 3.77 -2.89
N LYS A 29 -13.46 5.02 -2.44
CA LYS A 29 -12.91 5.33 -1.11
C LYS A 29 -13.68 4.66 0.03
N VAL A 30 -15.00 4.80 0.04
CA VAL A 30 -15.86 4.23 1.09
C VAL A 30 -15.81 2.69 1.12
N PRO A 31 -16.02 1.96 0.00
CA PRO A 31 -15.91 0.50 0.02
C PRO A 31 -14.50 0.00 0.35
N TYR A 32 -13.46 0.74 -0.05
CA TYR A 32 -12.07 0.40 0.28
C TYR A 32 -11.82 0.40 1.80
N ARG A 33 -12.31 1.42 2.52
CA ARG A 33 -12.18 1.50 3.99
C ARG A 33 -12.83 0.31 4.69
N TRP A 34 -14.02 -0.09 4.25
CA TRP A 34 -14.70 -1.27 4.81
C TRP A 34 -13.93 -2.56 4.54
N LEU A 35 -13.43 -2.74 3.32
CA LEU A 35 -12.59 -3.89 2.96
C LEU A 35 -11.31 -3.94 3.80
N PHE A 36 -10.67 -2.79 4.01
CA PHE A 36 -9.46 -2.69 4.83
C PHE A 36 -9.73 -3.10 6.29
N CYS A 37 -10.81 -2.60 6.90
CA CYS A 37 -11.22 -3.02 8.25
C CYS A 37 -11.46 -4.53 8.37
N LEU A 38 -12.11 -5.14 7.37
CA LEU A 38 -12.32 -6.60 7.33
C LEU A 38 -10.99 -7.36 7.18
N SER A 39 -10.08 -6.84 6.36
CA SER A 39 -8.76 -7.45 6.15
C SER A 39 -7.90 -7.45 7.42
N ILE A 40 -8.03 -6.45 8.30
CA ILE A 40 -7.35 -6.42 9.60
C ILE A 40 -7.85 -7.56 10.50
N LEU A 41 -9.15 -7.80 10.53
CA LEU A 41 -9.74 -8.89 11.32
C LEU A 41 -9.25 -10.26 10.83
N ILE A 42 -9.21 -10.45 9.51
CA ILE A 42 -8.73 -11.68 8.90
C ILE A 42 -7.23 -11.84 9.13
N GLY A 43 -6.45 -10.78 8.94
CA GLY A 43 -4.99 -10.77 9.09
C GLY A 43 -4.49 -10.99 10.53
N ALA A 44 -5.37 -10.92 11.53
CA ALA A 44 -5.03 -11.28 12.90
C ALA A 44 -4.99 -12.80 13.17
N THR A 45 -5.43 -13.63 12.22
CA THR A 45 -5.57 -15.09 12.39
C THR A 45 -4.44 -15.98 11.83
N PRO A 46 -3.77 -15.67 10.70
CA PRO A 46 -2.69 -16.49 10.15
C PRO A 46 -1.38 -16.39 10.94
N ASN A 47 -0.48 -17.35 10.72
CA ASN A 47 0.89 -17.29 11.22
C ASN A 47 1.60 -16.02 10.71
N ALA A 48 2.24 -15.30 11.63
CA ALA A 48 2.88 -14.01 11.33
C ALA A 48 3.87 -14.12 10.15
N GLU A 49 4.66 -15.19 10.06
CA GLU A 49 5.67 -15.39 9.01
C GLU A 49 5.10 -15.36 7.59
N HIS A 50 3.88 -15.88 7.39
CA HIS A 50 3.23 -15.84 6.08
C HIS A 50 2.80 -14.41 5.74
N ILE A 51 2.25 -13.67 6.70
CA ILE A 51 1.82 -12.28 6.49
C ILE A 51 3.02 -11.38 6.18
N TRP A 52 4.14 -11.58 6.89
CA TRP A 52 5.39 -10.85 6.63
C TRP A 52 5.92 -11.14 5.22
N SER A 53 5.95 -12.43 4.81
CA SER A 53 6.41 -12.82 3.46
C SER A 53 5.57 -12.19 2.34
N TRP A 54 4.24 -12.14 2.50
CA TRP A 54 3.34 -11.46 1.56
C TRP A 54 3.56 -9.94 1.56
N GLY A 55 3.75 -9.34 2.73
CA GLY A 55 4.05 -7.92 2.87
C GLY A 55 5.34 -7.52 2.17
N ASP A 56 6.41 -8.29 2.35
CA ASP A 56 7.70 -8.05 1.71
C ASP A 56 7.63 -8.16 0.19
N LEU A 57 6.90 -9.16 -0.33
CA LEU A 57 6.70 -9.32 -1.77
C LEU A 57 5.96 -8.12 -2.38
N LEU A 58 4.83 -7.72 -1.78
CA LEU A 58 4.02 -6.60 -2.27
C LEU A 58 4.78 -5.28 -2.19
N ASN A 59 5.52 -5.05 -1.09
CA ASN A 59 6.35 -3.87 -0.94
C ASN A 59 7.48 -3.85 -1.99
N GLY A 60 8.12 -4.99 -2.25
CA GLY A 60 9.12 -5.14 -3.30
C GLY A 60 8.62 -4.74 -4.68
N ILE A 61 7.41 -5.14 -5.06
CA ILE A 61 6.79 -4.76 -6.33
C ILE A 61 6.62 -3.24 -6.43
N THR A 62 6.10 -2.59 -5.37
CA THR A 62 5.91 -1.13 -5.38
C THR A 62 7.23 -0.36 -5.50
N VAL A 63 8.30 -0.85 -4.84
CA VAL A 63 9.64 -0.27 -4.94
C VAL A 63 10.18 -0.38 -6.36
N VAL A 64 10.04 -1.54 -7.00
CA VAL A 64 10.50 -1.75 -8.38
C VAL A 64 9.80 -0.80 -9.35
N VAL A 65 8.47 -0.66 -9.25
CA VAL A 65 7.71 0.26 -10.11
C VAL A 65 8.19 1.70 -9.95
N ASN A 66 8.39 2.16 -8.71
CA ASN A 66 8.86 3.52 -8.44
C ASN A 66 10.28 3.76 -8.95
N LEU A 67 11.20 2.79 -8.78
CA LEU A 67 12.57 2.89 -9.28
C LEU A 67 12.64 3.00 -10.80
N VAL A 68 11.84 2.21 -11.53
CA VAL A 68 11.76 2.29 -13.00
C VAL A 68 11.27 3.68 -13.42
N GLY A 69 10.24 4.21 -12.76
CA GLY A 69 9.74 5.57 -13.01
C GLY A 69 10.80 6.64 -12.77
N MET A 70 11.55 6.55 -11.67
CA MET A 70 12.62 7.51 -11.34
C MET A 70 13.77 7.48 -12.34
N VAL A 71 14.22 6.30 -12.77
CA VAL A 71 15.28 6.17 -13.79
C VAL A 71 14.79 6.77 -15.11
N GLY A 72 13.55 6.48 -15.52
CA GLY A 72 12.95 7.05 -16.71
C GLY A 72 12.88 8.58 -16.67
N LEU A 73 12.44 9.15 -15.54
CA LEU A 73 12.39 10.61 -15.35
C LEU A 73 13.78 11.25 -15.35
N ASN A 74 14.77 10.63 -14.71
CA ASN A 74 16.14 11.13 -14.69
C ASN A 74 16.75 11.17 -16.11
N LEU A 75 16.48 10.15 -16.94
CA LEU A 75 16.92 10.12 -18.34
C LEU A 75 16.30 11.26 -19.16
N ILE A 76 15.04 11.62 -18.90
CA ILE A 76 14.37 12.75 -19.55
C ILE A 76 14.98 14.08 -19.08
N ARG A 77 15.26 14.22 -17.77
CA ARG A 77 15.87 15.44 -17.21
C ARG A 77 17.28 15.71 -17.74
N GLN A 78 18.08 14.68 -18.00
CA GLN A 78 19.44 14.86 -18.53
C GLN A 78 19.49 15.30 -20.01
N LYS A 79 18.38 15.18 -20.74
CA LYS A 79 18.28 15.62 -22.14
C LYS A 79 17.87 17.11 -22.29
N LEU A 80 17.50 17.77 -21.19
CA LEU A 80 17.03 19.15 -21.14
C LEU A 80 18.11 20.05 -20.51
#